data_AF-A0A4R9BKB1-F1
#
_entry.id   AF-A0A4R9BKB1-F1
#
_cell.length_a   1.000
_cell.length_b   1.000
_cell.length_c   1.000
_cell.angle_alpha   90.00
_cell.angle_beta   90.00
_cell.angle_gamma   90.00
#
_symmetry.space_group_name_H-M   'P 1'
#
loop_
_entity.id
_entity.type
_entity.pdbx_description
1 polymer ?
#
loop_
_entity_poly.entity_id
_entity_poly.type
_entity_poly.pdbx_seq_one_letter_code
_entity_poly.pdbx_strand_id
1 'polypeptide(L)'
;MLPRVELVAVADFLCSGRNPWHTPDELRAVAARLIGRRGCRALREAAGLTRVAVDSPQETKTRLFLVDAGMPEPVVNFEIRDSTGVFVARVDLAWPRLRVCLEHEGDGHRSDPRQFRVDITRRERVEDQGWRMVRITDDDLKNGGLELLRRVRAALTERGARW
;
A
#
# COMPACT_ATOMS: atom_id res chain seq x y z
N MET A 1 6.62 -4.26 23.20
CA MET A 1 6.88 -4.86 21.87
C MET A 1 5.91 -4.17 20.93
N LEU A 2 6.40 -3.65 19.81
CA LEU A 2 5.54 -2.97 18.84
C LEU A 2 4.42 -3.92 18.38
N PRO A 3 3.19 -3.42 18.17
CA PRO A 3 2.14 -4.13 17.45
C PRO A 3 2.63 -4.61 16.08
N ARG A 4 2.02 -5.68 15.55
CA ARG A 4 2.42 -6.29 14.28
C ARG A 4 2.56 -5.26 13.16
N VAL A 5 1.53 -4.44 12.94
CA VAL A 5 1.48 -3.47 11.85
C VAL A 5 2.60 -2.44 11.97
N GLU A 6 2.87 -1.94 13.17
CA GLU A 6 3.96 -1.00 13.42
C GLU A 6 5.34 -1.66 13.19
N LEU A 7 5.49 -2.92 13.58
CA LEU A 7 6.72 -3.67 13.35
C LEU A 7 6.99 -3.88 11.86
N VAL A 8 5.95 -4.18 11.06
CA VAL A 8 6.07 -4.25 9.59
C VAL A 8 6.39 -2.88 9.02
N ALA A 9 5.74 -1.81 9.48
CA ALA A 9 6.00 -0.46 8.96
C ALA A 9 7.46 -0.02 9.21
N VAL A 10 8.03 -0.37 10.37
CA VAL A 10 9.46 -0.16 10.63
C VAL A 10 10.32 -0.99 9.67
N ALA A 11 10.00 -2.26 9.45
CA ALA A 11 10.75 -3.11 8.53
C ALA A 11 10.67 -2.60 7.07
N ASP A 12 9.49 -2.16 6.63
CA ASP A 12 9.25 -1.54 5.32
C ASP A 12 10.10 -0.28 5.16
N PHE A 13 10.15 0.59 6.19
CA PHE A 13 10.99 1.79 6.20
C PHE A 13 12.48 1.46 6.08
N LEU A 14 12.98 0.45 6.81
CA LEU A 14 14.39 0.02 6.72
C LEU A 14 14.78 -0.51 5.33
N CYS A 15 13.81 -1.02 4.59
CA CYS A 15 13.99 -1.64 3.28
C CYS A 15 13.57 -0.76 2.09
N SER A 16 13.19 0.49 2.33
CA SER A 16 12.66 1.40 1.30
C SER A 16 13.50 2.67 1.15
N GLY A 17 13.19 3.46 0.11
CA GLY A 17 13.94 4.66 -0.27
C GLY A 17 15.08 4.38 -1.27
N ARG A 18 15.75 5.46 -1.71
CA ARG A 18 16.80 5.39 -2.73
C ARG A 18 18.02 4.57 -2.29
N ASN A 19 18.35 4.61 -0.99
CA ASN A 19 19.46 3.89 -0.37
C ASN A 19 18.95 3.19 0.91
N PRO A 20 18.31 2.02 0.77
CA PRO A 20 17.76 1.30 1.93
C PRO A 20 18.89 0.84 2.85
N TRP A 21 18.64 0.80 4.17
CA TRP A 21 19.63 0.32 5.14
C TRP A 21 19.76 -1.20 5.15
N HIS A 22 18.67 -1.89 4.80
CA HIS A 22 18.62 -3.34 4.74
C HIS A 22 17.81 -3.83 3.55
N THR A 23 18.04 -5.06 3.14
CA THR A 23 17.14 -5.76 2.22
C THR A 23 16.12 -6.62 2.99
N PRO A 24 14.95 -6.92 2.41
CA PRO A 24 14.01 -7.86 3.03
C PRO A 24 14.63 -9.24 3.30
N ASP A 25 15.57 -9.69 2.45
CA ASP A 25 16.27 -10.97 2.65
C ASP A 25 17.23 -10.93 3.84
N GLU A 26 17.93 -9.82 4.07
CA GLU A 26 18.75 -9.63 5.27
C GLU A 26 17.90 -9.67 6.55
N LEU A 27 16.76 -8.97 6.55
CA LEU A 27 15.85 -8.97 7.70
C LEU A 27 15.32 -10.40 7.98
N ARG A 28 14.93 -11.14 6.93
CA ARG A 28 14.51 -12.54 7.05
C ARG A 28 15.62 -13.43 7.60
N ALA A 29 16.84 -13.28 7.09
CA ALA A 29 17.99 -14.08 7.53
C ALA A 29 18.32 -13.84 9.01
N VAL A 30 18.30 -12.57 9.46
CA VAL A 30 18.51 -12.22 10.87
C VAL A 30 17.37 -12.78 11.72
N ALA A 31 16.11 -12.58 11.34
CA ALA A 31 14.95 -13.05 12.10
C ALA A 31 14.90 -14.58 12.23
N ALA A 32 15.35 -15.32 11.21
CA ALA A 32 15.44 -16.78 11.23
C ALA A 32 16.43 -17.30 12.28
N ARG A 33 17.53 -16.57 12.53
CA ARG A 33 18.58 -16.96 13.50
C ARG A 33 18.21 -16.67 14.96
N LEU A 34 17.16 -15.89 15.21
CA LEU A 34 16.73 -15.55 16.56
C LEU A 34 15.94 -16.70 17.20
N ILE A 35 16.54 -17.38 18.18
CA ILE A 35 15.95 -18.49 18.93
C ILE A 35 15.83 -18.11 20.42
N GLY A 36 14.73 -18.49 21.06
CA GLY A 36 14.55 -18.39 22.51
C GLY A 36 14.44 -16.97 23.10
N ARG A 37 14.46 -15.92 22.28
CA ARG A 37 14.28 -14.53 22.75
C ARG A 37 12.82 -14.10 22.69
N ARG A 38 12.44 -13.20 23.59
CA ARG A 38 11.13 -12.56 23.54
C ARG A 38 10.99 -11.78 22.22
N GLY A 39 10.00 -12.11 21.40
CA GLY A 39 9.70 -11.40 20.16
C GLY A 39 10.22 -12.00 18.87
N CYS A 40 10.96 -13.12 18.91
CA CYS A 40 11.47 -13.77 17.69
C CYS A 40 10.35 -14.11 16.69
N ARG A 41 9.20 -14.58 17.19
CA ARG A 41 8.05 -14.92 16.34
C ARG A 41 7.51 -13.69 15.62
N ALA A 42 7.30 -12.58 16.33
CA ALA A 42 6.82 -11.33 15.76
C ALA A 42 7.81 -10.76 14.74
N LEU A 43 9.11 -10.84 15.01
CA LEU A 43 10.16 -10.41 14.08
C LEU A 43 10.18 -11.25 12.80
N ARG A 44 10.03 -12.57 12.90
CA ARG A 44 9.93 -13.46 11.74
C ARG A 44 8.68 -13.17 10.90
N GLU A 45 7.54 -12.97 11.55
CA GLU A 45 6.31 -12.59 10.86
C GLU A 45 6.48 -11.26 10.13
N ALA A 46 7.02 -10.24 10.81
CA ALA A 46 7.22 -8.93 10.22
C ALA A 46 8.19 -8.97 9.03
N ALA A 47 9.31 -9.68 9.15
CA ALA A 47 10.28 -9.85 8.06
C ALA A 47 9.69 -10.58 6.83
N GLY A 48 8.71 -11.45 7.04
CA GLY A 48 7.97 -12.11 5.96
C GLY A 48 6.98 -11.17 5.25
N LEU A 49 6.44 -10.19 5.98
CA LEU A 49 5.49 -9.21 5.47
C LEU A 49 6.15 -7.97 4.86
N THR A 50 7.46 -7.80 5.02
CA THR A 50 8.21 -6.63 4.51
C THR A 50 8.10 -6.50 3.00
N ARG A 51 7.89 -5.27 2.53
CA ARG A 51 7.94 -4.86 1.13
C ARG A 51 8.95 -3.72 0.95
N VAL A 52 9.45 -3.59 -0.26
CA VAL A 52 10.29 -2.47 -0.69
C VAL A 52 9.41 -1.38 -1.30
N ALA A 53 10.00 -0.20 -1.47
CA ALA A 53 9.34 0.95 -2.09
C ALA A 53 8.08 1.42 -1.35
N VAL A 54 8.03 1.24 -0.03
CA VAL A 54 6.99 1.83 0.82
C VAL A 54 7.44 3.23 1.21
N ASP A 55 6.64 4.24 0.88
CA ASP A 55 6.99 5.66 1.12
C ASP A 55 6.37 6.18 2.43
N SER A 56 5.33 5.52 2.94
CA SER A 56 4.66 5.89 4.19
C SER A 56 4.18 4.71 5.04
N PRO A 57 4.12 4.85 6.39
CA PRO A 57 3.50 3.83 7.25
C PRO A 57 2.03 3.56 6.93
N GLN A 58 1.34 4.50 6.30
CA GLN A 58 -0.08 4.38 5.96
C GLN A 58 -0.30 3.38 4.82
N GLU A 59 0.63 3.29 3.85
CA GLU A 59 0.64 2.25 2.83
C GLU A 59 0.73 0.85 3.47
N THR A 60 1.65 0.65 4.43
CA THR A 60 1.77 -0.62 5.16
C THR A 60 0.49 -0.95 5.91
N LYS A 61 -0.07 0.01 6.64
CA LYS A 61 -1.32 -0.17 7.41
C LYS A 61 -2.47 -0.61 6.49
N THR A 62 -2.69 0.13 5.40
CA THR A 62 -3.74 -0.16 4.43
C THR A 62 -3.52 -1.51 3.76
N ARG A 63 -2.29 -1.82 3.31
CA ARG A 63 -1.94 -3.10 2.70
C ARG A 63 -2.27 -4.27 3.62
N LEU A 64 -1.78 -4.23 4.86
CA LEU A 64 -2.01 -5.31 5.82
C LEU A 64 -3.48 -5.44 6.17
N PHE A 65 -4.20 -4.33 6.36
CA PHE A 65 -5.64 -4.35 6.61
C PHE A 65 -6.42 -5.07 5.50
N LEU A 66 -6.10 -4.79 4.23
CA LEU A 66 -6.75 -5.42 3.08
C LEU A 66 -6.41 -6.91 2.97
N VAL A 67 -5.13 -7.27 3.16
CA VAL A 67 -4.67 -8.66 3.11
C VAL A 67 -5.26 -9.49 4.26
N ASP A 68 -5.31 -8.93 5.47
CA ASP A 68 -5.93 -9.56 6.64
C ASP A 68 -7.44 -9.81 6.43
N ALA A 69 -8.09 -9.00 5.60
CA ALA A 69 -9.48 -9.17 5.18
C ALA A 69 -9.66 -10.16 4.01
N GLY A 70 -8.60 -10.87 3.62
CA GLY A 70 -8.61 -11.90 2.57
C GLY A 70 -8.58 -11.35 1.15
N MET A 71 -8.22 -10.08 0.95
CA MET A 71 -8.01 -9.54 -0.40
C MET A 71 -6.66 -9.99 -0.96
N PRO A 72 -6.53 -10.12 -2.30
CA PRO A 72 -5.22 -10.29 -2.92
C PRO A 72 -4.29 -9.16 -2.49
N GLU A 73 -3.02 -9.45 -2.25
CA GLU A 73 -2.08 -8.41 -1.85
C GLU A 73 -1.85 -7.40 -2.98
N PRO A 74 -2.04 -6.09 -2.74
CA PRO A 74 -1.71 -5.06 -3.72
C PRO A 74 -0.21 -4.86 -3.86
N VAL A 75 0.22 -4.42 -5.05
CA VAL A 75 1.56 -3.90 -5.31
C VAL A 75 1.68 -2.49 -4.74
N VAL A 76 2.75 -2.21 -4.00
CA VAL A 76 3.01 -0.89 -3.39
C VAL A 76 3.70 0.04 -4.39
N ASN A 77 3.37 1.34 -4.35
CA ASN A 77 3.97 2.41 -5.16
C ASN A 77 4.08 2.07 -6.65
N PHE A 78 2.98 1.57 -7.22
CA PHE A 78 2.95 1.10 -8.59
C PHE A 78 2.94 2.27 -9.59
N GLU A 79 3.83 2.24 -10.57
CA GLU A 79 3.85 3.20 -11.67
C GLU A 79 2.87 2.80 -12.77
N ILE A 80 1.85 3.63 -12.98
CA ILE A 80 0.96 3.55 -14.13
C ILE A 80 1.64 4.26 -15.30
N ARG A 81 1.74 3.53 -16.41
CA ARG A 81 2.25 4.03 -17.69
C ARG A 81 1.18 3.87 -18.77
N ASP A 82 1.16 4.77 -19.72
CA ASP A 82 0.25 4.68 -20.86
C ASP A 82 0.69 3.61 -21.87
N SER A 83 -0.09 3.45 -22.95
CA SER A 83 0.20 2.48 -24.00
C SER A 83 1.55 2.68 -24.72
N THR A 84 2.14 3.87 -24.62
CA THR A 84 3.46 4.21 -25.19
C THR A 84 4.60 4.04 -24.19
N GLY A 85 4.29 3.69 -22.94
CA GLY A 85 5.25 3.52 -21.85
C GLY A 85 5.56 4.81 -21.08
N VAL A 86 4.89 5.92 -21.40
CA VAL A 86 5.07 7.21 -20.73
C VAL A 86 4.45 7.14 -19.33
N PHE A 87 5.16 7.70 -18.35
CA PHE A 87 4.69 7.79 -16.97
C PHE A 87 3.43 8.64 -16.85
N VAL A 88 2.41 8.09 -16.20
CA VAL A 88 1.13 8.78 -15.94
C VAL A 88 1.04 9.19 -14.47
N ALA A 89 1.18 8.22 -13.57
CA ALA A 89 1.11 8.44 -12.13
C ALA A 89 1.79 7.30 -11.37
N ARG A 90 2.16 7.54 -10.10
CA ARG A 90 2.62 6.50 -9.17
C ARG A 90 1.66 6.41 -8.01
N VAL A 91 0.89 5.33 -7.94
CA VAL A 91 -0.21 5.14 -6.97
C VAL A 91 0.26 4.30 -5.78
N ASP A 92 -0.29 4.57 -4.60
CA ASP A 92 0.16 3.97 -3.33
C ASP A 92 0.03 2.45 -3.31
N LEU A 93 -1.12 1.93 -3.73
CA LEU A 93 -1.41 0.49 -3.79
C LEU A 93 -2.17 0.14 -5.07
N ALA A 94 -1.84 -0.97 -5.72
CA ALA A 94 -2.48 -1.36 -6.98
C ALA A 94 -2.66 -2.86 -7.18
N TRP A 95 -3.67 -3.22 -7.95
CA TRP A 95 -3.83 -4.55 -8.56
C TRP A 95 -3.72 -4.43 -10.08
N PRO A 96 -2.49 -4.51 -10.66
CA PRO A 96 -2.28 -4.18 -12.06
C PRO A 96 -3.08 -5.03 -13.06
N ARG A 97 -3.25 -6.32 -12.75
CA ARG A 97 -4.05 -7.24 -13.59
C ARG A 97 -5.52 -6.83 -13.68
N LEU A 98 -6.04 -6.16 -12.65
CA LEU A 98 -7.43 -5.72 -12.55
C LEU A 98 -7.58 -4.23 -12.89
N ARG A 99 -6.47 -3.51 -13.10
CA ARG A 99 -6.43 -2.05 -13.25
C ARG A 99 -7.21 -1.33 -12.14
N VAL A 100 -7.04 -1.76 -10.90
CA VAL A 100 -7.57 -1.08 -9.70
C VAL A 100 -6.40 -0.49 -8.93
N CYS A 101 -6.54 0.74 -8.46
CA CYS A 101 -5.53 1.41 -7.63
C CYS A 101 -6.19 2.17 -6.47
N LEU A 102 -5.40 2.38 -5.43
CA LEU A 102 -5.74 3.08 -4.21
C LEU A 102 -4.77 4.24 -4.04
N GLU A 103 -5.29 5.38 -3.58
CA GLU A 103 -4.50 6.57 -3.31
C GLU A 103 -4.98 7.22 -2.01
N HIS A 104 -4.03 7.50 -1.12
CA HIS A 104 -4.27 8.05 0.21
C HIS A 104 -4.26 9.58 0.17
N GLU A 105 -5.33 10.16 0.71
CA GLU A 105 -5.57 11.58 0.81
C GLU A 105 -5.03 12.07 2.16
N GLY A 106 -3.82 12.60 2.19
CA GLY A 106 -3.34 13.31 3.37
C GLY A 106 -4.14 14.60 3.61
N ASP A 107 -4.35 14.96 4.87
CA ASP A 107 -5.07 16.19 5.25
C ASP A 107 -4.43 17.47 4.68
N GLY A 108 -3.11 17.46 4.42
CA GLY A 108 -2.38 18.56 3.82
C GLY A 108 -2.76 18.88 2.36
N HIS A 109 -3.35 17.92 1.63
CA HIS A 109 -3.75 18.13 0.23
C HIS A 109 -4.96 19.06 0.09
N ARG A 110 -5.77 19.23 1.15
CA ARG A 110 -7.03 19.99 1.10
C ARG A 110 -6.83 21.50 1.21
N SER A 111 -5.72 21.97 1.77
CA SER A 111 -5.51 23.40 2.07
C SER A 111 -4.90 24.22 0.92
N ASP A 112 -4.39 23.58 -0.14
CA ASP A 112 -3.82 24.27 -1.32
C ASP A 112 -4.69 24.06 -2.58
N PRO A 113 -5.39 25.11 -3.07
CA PRO A 113 -6.18 25.04 -4.31
C PRO A 113 -5.38 24.64 -5.57
N ARG A 114 -4.06 24.81 -5.58
CA ARG A 114 -3.21 24.30 -6.67
C ARG A 114 -3.07 22.80 -6.58
N GLN A 115 -2.75 22.26 -5.40
CA GLN A 115 -2.65 20.82 -5.17
C GLN A 115 -3.97 20.12 -5.49
N PHE A 116 -5.10 20.67 -5.05
CA PHE A 116 -6.42 20.12 -5.35
C PHE A 116 -6.69 19.97 -6.86
N ARG A 117 -6.30 20.97 -7.68
CA ARG A 117 -6.46 20.89 -9.14
C ARG A 117 -5.53 19.86 -9.79
N VAL A 118 -4.32 19.73 -9.26
CA VAL A 118 -3.36 18.68 -9.70
C VAL A 118 -3.94 17.31 -9.40
N ASP A 119 -4.54 17.11 -8.23
CA ASP A 119 -5.11 15.83 -7.81
C ASP A 119 -6.30 15.42 -8.69
N ILE A 120 -7.18 16.36 -9.05
CA ILE A 120 -8.27 16.11 -10.01
C ILE A 120 -7.70 15.65 -11.36
N THR A 121 -6.76 16.42 -11.92
CA THR A 121 -6.17 16.13 -13.23
C THR A 121 -5.43 14.79 -13.22
N ARG A 122 -4.73 14.48 -12.13
CA ARG A 122 -4.03 13.20 -11.93
C ARG A 122 -5.01 12.04 -11.95
N ARG A 123 -6.13 12.15 -11.25
CA ARG A 123 -7.18 11.13 -11.25
C ARG A 123 -7.74 10.88 -12.64
N GLU A 124 -8.12 11.95 -13.34
CA GLU A 124 -8.66 11.85 -14.71
C GLU A 124 -7.69 11.10 -15.63
N ARG A 125 -6.40 11.45 -15.60
CA ARG A 125 -5.37 10.75 -16.39
C ARG A 125 -5.26 9.27 -16.06
N VAL A 126 -5.36 8.90 -14.80
CA VAL A 126 -5.35 7.48 -14.38
C VAL A 126 -6.60 6.76 -14.89
N GLU A 127 -7.77 7.37 -14.75
CA GLU A 127 -9.05 6.83 -15.23
C GLU A 127 -9.08 6.71 -16.77
N ASP A 128 -8.48 7.65 -17.50
CA ASP A 128 -8.30 7.61 -18.96
C ASP A 128 -7.46 6.40 -19.43
N GLN A 129 -6.55 5.91 -18.58
CA GLN A 129 -5.83 4.65 -18.83
C GLN A 129 -6.67 3.40 -18.51
N GLY A 130 -7.95 3.58 -18.20
CA GLY A 130 -8.90 2.53 -17.88
C GLY A 130 -8.74 1.98 -16.46
N TRP A 131 -8.07 2.70 -15.56
CA TRP A 131 -7.94 2.29 -14.16
C TRP A 131 -9.13 2.76 -13.32
N ARG A 132 -9.47 1.98 -12.30
CA ARG A 132 -10.42 2.36 -11.25
C ARG A 132 -9.64 2.81 -10.01
N MET A 133 -9.75 4.10 -9.64
CA MET A 133 -9.07 4.67 -8.46
C MET A 133 -10.00 4.77 -7.24
N VAL A 134 -9.64 4.12 -6.13
CA VAL A 134 -10.33 4.25 -4.84
C VAL A 134 -9.51 5.19 -3.94
N ARG A 135 -10.08 6.35 -3.58
CA ARG A 135 -9.45 7.30 -2.66
C ARG A 135 -9.71 6.88 -1.22
N ILE A 136 -8.68 6.98 -0.40
CA ILE A 136 -8.67 6.60 1.02
C ILE A 136 -8.28 7.81 1.85
N THR A 137 -8.92 8.03 2.99
CA THR A 137 -8.47 9.04 3.97
C THR A 137 -8.07 8.35 5.27
N ASP A 138 -7.51 9.11 6.22
CA ASP A 138 -7.20 8.59 7.55
C ASP A 138 -8.44 8.08 8.30
N ASP A 139 -9.65 8.54 7.92
CA ASP A 139 -10.91 8.09 8.50
C ASP A 139 -11.32 6.69 8.04
N ASP A 140 -10.84 6.24 6.89
CA ASP A 140 -11.28 4.97 6.28
C ASP A 140 -10.79 3.73 7.01
N LEU A 141 -9.72 3.86 7.82
CA LEU A 141 -9.28 2.79 8.72
C LEU A 141 -9.87 2.91 10.12
N LYS A 142 -10.56 4.02 10.44
CA LYS A 142 -11.26 4.18 11.72
C LYS A 142 -12.50 3.29 11.74
N ASN A 143 -13.00 3.00 12.94
CA ASN A 143 -14.23 2.21 13.15
C ASN A 143 -14.26 0.85 12.43
N GLY A 144 -13.09 0.22 12.25
CA GLY A 144 -12.95 -1.13 11.66
C GLY A 144 -12.91 -1.18 10.14
N GLY A 145 -12.97 -0.04 9.43
CA GLY A 145 -12.70 0.06 7.99
C GLY A 145 -13.61 -0.74 7.06
N LEU A 146 -14.80 -1.14 7.52
CA LEU A 146 -15.75 -1.94 6.74
C LEU A 146 -16.15 -1.27 5.42
N GLU A 147 -16.31 0.06 5.44
CA GLU A 147 -16.67 0.81 4.23
C GLU A 147 -15.51 0.82 3.21
N LEU A 148 -14.27 0.93 3.66
CA LEU A 148 -13.11 0.77 2.79
C LEU A 148 -13.10 -0.62 2.15
N LEU A 149 -13.27 -1.68 2.95
CA LEU A 149 -13.33 -3.06 2.43
C LEU A 149 -14.44 -3.22 1.39
N ARG A 150 -15.62 -2.65 1.64
CA ARG A 150 -16.75 -2.71 0.71
C ARG A 150 -16.42 -2.03 -0.61
N ARG A 151 -15.87 -0.81 -0.59
CA ARG A 151 -15.49 -0.04 -1.78
C ARG A 151 -14.41 -0.75 -2.60
N VAL A 152 -13.37 -1.25 -1.94
CA VAL A 152 -12.27 -1.97 -2.61
C VAL A 152 -12.75 -3.29 -3.19
N ARG A 153 -13.53 -4.07 -2.43
CA ARG A 153 -14.10 -5.33 -2.91
C ARG A 153 -14.97 -5.10 -4.14
N ALA A 154 -15.85 -4.09 -4.12
CA ALA A 154 -16.68 -3.76 -5.26
C ALA A 154 -15.85 -3.40 -6.51
N ALA A 155 -14.83 -2.53 -6.37
CA ALA A 155 -13.96 -2.14 -7.47
C ALA A 155 -13.21 -3.32 -8.09
N LEU A 156 -12.77 -4.27 -7.26
CA LEU A 156 -12.08 -5.47 -7.70
C LEU A 156 -13.04 -6.48 -8.36
N THR A 157 -14.25 -6.71 -7.82
CA THR A 157 -15.28 -7.57 -8.47
C THR A 157 -15.65 -7.02 -9.84
N GLU A 158 -15.89 -5.71 -9.95
CA GLU A 158 -16.24 -5.03 -11.20
C GLU A 158 -15.19 -5.29 -12.30
N ARG A 159 -13.93 -5.47 -11.89
CA ARG A 159 -12.80 -5.76 -12.77
C ARG A 159 -12.49 -7.25 -12.93
N GLY A 160 -13.39 -8.12 -12.47
CA GLY A 160 -13.32 -9.56 -12.69
C GLY A 160 -12.57 -10.35 -11.61
N ALA A 161 -12.27 -9.75 -10.45
CA ALA A 161 -11.77 -10.53 -9.32
C ALA A 161 -12.82 -11.56 -8.90
N ARG A 162 -12.34 -12.77 -8.61
CA ARG A 162 -13.14 -13.87 -8.05
C ARG A 162 -12.50 -14.26 -6.73
N TRP A 163 -13.33 -14.45 -5.72
CA TRP A 163 -12.97 -14.87 -4.36
C TRP A 163 -13.81 -16.06 -3.96
#